data_AF-A0A9W6C307-F1
#
_entry.id   AF-A0A9W6C307-F1
#
_cell.length_a   1.000
_cell.length_b   1.000
_cell.length_c   1.000
_cell.angle_alpha   90.00
_cell.angle_beta   90.00
_cell.angle_gamma   90.00
#
_symmetry.space_group_name_H-M   'P 1'
#
loop_
_entity.id
_entity.type
_entity.pdbx_description
1 polymer ?
#
loop_
_entity_poly.entity_id
_entity_poly.type
_entity_poly.pdbx_seq_one_letter_code
_entity_poly.pdbx_strand_id
1 'polypeptide(L)'
;MWPDHRRDMLGDPQDWRHDPALIVLTAPDAEDASHVPVLIDATSLTGQVERIVISIDYSPLPKVLIYHPGRAAPLLGFGVKYEIGSPLRASVAMADGSWRMGASFVDAAGGGCTAPAAAHARPDWQDDLGEMRARLWPAFGRLRLMLRHPMDTGLAVGISAHYLTEVTLSDASGQIARLEVFEPVEEDPALTFLLPPELARGPIQISARDNLGYVFTAAPDYRLNPQEIADGVWMFEGATESFGRGNGGAICNIVMIATQGGAVVIDTGGTHRHGTALRQFADERLGGVALSLNTHHHPDHWFGNQAFADRPILSLPPSRQAQGDSAQALADGLYRILGSWMNGTAPLPATDDAVNGPLTIGGRDLTLLALSGHSQADLVIRDNRTGTLIAGDLLFLNRAPSFPDANIATWAAAITTISEIPASGYVPGHGPYHRDSRAMGQTQHYLQAMDARLRGAANNGLTPLEALAAGPMPDYAHLGANPEEYRRSVIQRWRDYERRTLPLLSSVG
;
A
#
# COMPACT_ATOMS: atom_id res chain seq x y z
N MET A 1 -27.10 -32.87 -22.71
CA MET A 1 -25.98 -32.13 -22.10
C MET A 1 -25.58 -30.92 -22.93
N TRP A 2 -24.92 -31.03 -24.09
CA TRP A 2 -24.58 -29.82 -24.88
C TRP A 2 -25.81 -28.95 -25.26
N PRO A 3 -26.95 -29.50 -25.73
CA PRO A 3 -28.14 -28.68 -25.99
C PRO A 3 -28.66 -27.93 -24.77
N ASP A 4 -28.52 -28.52 -23.57
CA ASP A 4 -28.94 -27.92 -22.31
C ASP A 4 -27.95 -26.82 -21.89
N HIS A 5 -26.65 -27.08 -21.94
CA HIS A 5 -25.60 -26.08 -21.70
C HIS A 5 -25.71 -24.89 -22.65
N ARG A 6 -25.99 -25.13 -23.94
CA ARG A 6 -26.22 -24.08 -24.92
C ARG A 6 -27.41 -23.19 -24.52
N ARG A 7 -28.49 -23.78 -24.02
CA ARG A 7 -29.65 -23.03 -23.53
C ARG A 7 -29.30 -22.24 -22.27
N ASP A 8 -28.74 -22.91 -21.26
CA ASP A 8 -28.54 -22.36 -19.93
C ASP A 8 -27.42 -21.31 -19.88
N MET A 9 -26.33 -21.52 -20.63
CA MET A 9 -25.17 -20.64 -20.61
C MET A 9 -25.21 -19.56 -21.70
N LEU A 10 -25.78 -19.87 -22.87
CA LEU A 10 -25.73 -18.98 -24.03
C LEU A 10 -27.09 -18.35 -24.37
N GLY A 11 -28.19 -18.79 -23.75
CA GLY A 11 -29.55 -18.30 -24.04
C GLY A 11 -30.19 -18.90 -25.30
N ASP A 12 -29.75 -20.09 -25.71
CA ASP A 12 -30.20 -20.84 -26.90
C ASP A 12 -30.17 -20.04 -28.23
N PRO A 13 -28.96 -19.58 -28.65
CA PRO A 13 -28.81 -18.78 -29.86
C PRO A 13 -29.23 -19.56 -31.12
N GLN A 14 -29.90 -18.85 -32.03
CA GLN A 14 -30.38 -19.43 -33.30
C GLN A 14 -29.30 -19.48 -34.38
N ASP A 15 -28.43 -18.46 -34.47
CA ASP A 15 -27.27 -18.45 -35.37
C ASP A 15 -26.00 -18.84 -34.60
N TRP A 16 -25.70 -20.13 -34.61
CA TRP A 16 -24.56 -20.72 -33.92
C TRP A 16 -23.89 -21.76 -34.83
N ARG A 17 -22.57 -21.65 -35.01
CA ARG A 17 -21.80 -22.60 -35.83
C ARG A 17 -20.36 -22.77 -35.37
N HIS A 18 -19.78 -23.91 -35.71
CA HIS A 18 -18.34 -24.11 -35.57
C HIS A 18 -17.57 -23.19 -36.52
N ASP A 19 -16.47 -22.61 -36.07
CA ASP A 19 -15.63 -21.71 -36.87
C ASP A 19 -14.14 -22.09 -36.75
N PRO A 20 -13.48 -22.51 -37.83
CA PRO A 20 -12.07 -22.88 -37.78
C PRO A 20 -11.14 -21.69 -37.49
N ALA A 21 -11.60 -20.44 -37.62
CA ALA A 21 -10.83 -19.27 -37.24
C ALA A 21 -10.82 -19.00 -35.72
N LEU A 22 -11.63 -19.74 -34.95
CA LEU A 22 -11.58 -19.76 -33.49
C LEU A 22 -10.69 -20.91 -33.02
N ILE A 23 -9.54 -20.55 -32.45
CA ILE A 23 -8.54 -21.51 -31.99
C ILE A 23 -8.76 -21.81 -30.51
N VAL A 24 -8.86 -23.10 -30.18
CA VAL A 24 -8.96 -23.62 -28.81
C VAL A 24 -7.82 -24.59 -28.58
N LEU A 25 -6.77 -24.16 -27.89
CA LEU A 25 -5.59 -24.96 -27.61
C LEU A 25 -5.58 -25.37 -26.14
N THR A 26 -5.28 -26.64 -25.88
CA THR A 26 -5.17 -27.23 -24.55
C THR A 26 -4.26 -28.45 -24.64
N ALA A 27 -3.73 -28.90 -23.50
CA ALA A 27 -3.08 -30.21 -23.44
C ALA A 27 -4.08 -31.32 -23.79
N PRO A 28 -3.73 -32.30 -24.64
CA PRO A 28 -4.61 -33.41 -24.98
C PRO A 28 -4.80 -34.36 -23.79
N ASP A 29 -3.78 -34.49 -22.95
CA ASP A 29 -3.77 -35.31 -21.74
C ASP A 29 -3.49 -34.44 -20.51
N ALA A 30 -4.38 -34.49 -19.52
CA ALA A 30 -4.24 -33.80 -18.23
C ALA A 30 -3.58 -34.73 -17.21
N GLU A 31 -2.25 -34.83 -17.26
CA GLU A 31 -1.46 -35.55 -16.25
C GLU A 31 -1.69 -35.00 -14.84
N ASP A 32 -1.80 -33.67 -14.75
CA ASP A 32 -2.26 -32.95 -13.57
C ASP A 32 -3.64 -32.34 -13.86
N ALA A 33 -4.68 -33.00 -13.37
CA ALA A 33 -6.06 -32.56 -13.56
C ALA A 33 -6.40 -31.27 -12.81
N SER A 34 -5.54 -30.78 -11.90
CA SER A 34 -5.73 -29.50 -11.21
C SER A 34 -5.17 -28.30 -11.98
N HIS A 35 -4.31 -28.54 -12.97
CA HIS A 35 -3.58 -27.54 -13.74
C HIS A 35 -3.54 -27.86 -15.24
N VAL A 36 -4.66 -27.64 -15.93
CA VAL A 36 -4.76 -27.84 -17.38
C VAL A 36 -4.68 -26.50 -18.12
N PRO A 37 -3.60 -26.21 -18.87
CA PRO A 37 -3.44 -24.93 -19.55
C PRO A 37 -4.30 -24.83 -20.81
N VAL A 38 -4.96 -23.69 -20.98
CA VAL A 38 -5.87 -23.39 -22.09
C VAL A 38 -5.49 -22.07 -22.74
N LEU A 39 -5.57 -22.01 -24.07
CA LEU A 39 -5.47 -20.78 -24.85
C LEU A 39 -6.63 -20.71 -25.83
N ILE A 40 -7.41 -19.63 -25.74
CA ILE A 40 -8.49 -19.31 -26.67
C ILE A 40 -8.05 -18.09 -27.48
N ASP A 41 -8.04 -18.24 -28.80
CA ASP A 41 -7.70 -17.17 -29.73
C ASP A 41 -8.80 -16.99 -30.77
N ALA A 42 -9.54 -15.89 -30.62
CA ALA A 42 -10.61 -15.48 -31.52
C ALA A 42 -10.21 -14.25 -32.36
N THR A 43 -8.93 -13.89 -32.41
CA THR A 43 -8.43 -12.68 -33.08
C THR A 43 -8.59 -12.72 -34.60
N SER A 44 -8.73 -13.92 -35.17
CA SER A 44 -8.96 -14.14 -36.60
C SER A 44 -10.45 -14.13 -37.00
N LEU A 45 -11.38 -14.00 -36.04
CA LEU A 45 -12.80 -13.88 -36.35
C LEU A 45 -13.10 -12.51 -37.00
N THR A 46 -13.94 -12.52 -38.03
CA THR A 46 -14.41 -11.29 -38.67
C THR A 46 -15.57 -10.69 -37.89
N GLY A 47 -15.42 -9.45 -37.43
CA GLY A 47 -16.41 -8.72 -36.65
C GLY A 47 -15.95 -8.48 -35.20
N GLN A 48 -16.77 -7.74 -34.45
CA GLN A 48 -16.46 -7.43 -33.06
C GLN A 48 -16.93 -8.57 -32.14
N VAL A 49 -16.04 -9.05 -31.28
CA VAL A 49 -16.36 -10.03 -30.22
C VAL A 49 -16.90 -9.29 -29.00
N GLU A 50 -18.10 -9.64 -28.54
CA GLU A 50 -18.68 -9.09 -27.32
C GLU A 50 -18.20 -9.83 -26.08
N ARG A 51 -18.32 -11.17 -26.10
CA ARG A 51 -17.88 -12.03 -25.01
C ARG A 51 -17.55 -13.45 -25.48
N ILE A 52 -16.72 -14.13 -24.71
CA ILE A 52 -16.34 -15.53 -24.91
C ILE A 52 -16.76 -16.31 -23.66
N VAL A 53 -17.62 -17.31 -23.82
CA VAL A 53 -18.06 -18.20 -22.75
C VAL A 53 -17.29 -19.51 -22.85
N ILE A 54 -16.61 -19.88 -21.77
CA ILE A 54 -15.86 -21.13 -21.68
C ILE A 54 -16.61 -22.14 -20.82
N SER A 55 -16.75 -23.35 -21.33
CA SER A 55 -17.42 -24.44 -20.64
C SER A 55 -16.69 -25.78 -20.78
N ILE A 56 -16.86 -26.65 -19.80
CA ILE A 56 -16.41 -28.06 -19.82
C ILE A 56 -17.65 -28.95 -19.68
N ASP A 57 -17.95 -29.74 -20.71
CA ASP A 57 -19.27 -30.37 -20.85
C ASP A 57 -19.61 -31.34 -19.72
N TYR A 58 -18.69 -32.21 -19.30
CA TYR A 58 -18.96 -33.29 -18.32
C TYR A 58 -18.53 -32.94 -16.90
N SER A 59 -18.14 -31.68 -16.66
CA SER A 59 -17.75 -31.19 -15.34
C SER A 59 -18.99 -31.02 -14.44
N PRO A 60 -18.91 -31.31 -13.13
CA PRO A 60 -19.96 -30.95 -12.17
C PRO A 60 -20.18 -29.43 -12.09
N LEU A 61 -19.17 -28.66 -12.49
CA LEU A 61 -19.18 -27.20 -12.57
C LEU A 61 -18.84 -26.82 -14.02
N PRO A 62 -19.84 -26.80 -14.92
CA PRO A 62 -19.59 -26.78 -16.35
C PRO A 62 -19.21 -25.40 -16.89
N LYS A 63 -19.48 -24.32 -16.16
CA LYS A 63 -19.15 -22.95 -16.56
C LYS A 63 -17.81 -22.54 -15.93
N VAL A 64 -16.82 -22.20 -16.76
CA VAL A 64 -15.46 -21.93 -16.29
C VAL A 64 -15.19 -20.43 -16.13
N LEU A 65 -15.43 -19.66 -17.19
CA LEU A 65 -15.27 -18.20 -17.20
C LEU A 65 -16.04 -17.57 -18.35
N ILE A 66 -16.29 -16.27 -18.22
CA ILE A 66 -16.74 -15.41 -19.32
C ILE A 66 -15.73 -14.29 -19.50
N TYR A 67 -15.16 -14.18 -20.70
CA TYR A 67 -14.25 -13.09 -21.05
C TYR A 67 -14.95 -12.04 -21.90
N HIS A 68 -14.90 -10.79 -21.44
CA HIS A 68 -15.36 -9.61 -22.16
C HIS A 68 -14.13 -8.83 -22.63
N PRO A 69 -13.66 -9.02 -23.88
CA PRO A 69 -12.41 -8.43 -24.35
C PRO A 69 -12.46 -6.90 -24.40
N GLY A 70 -13.60 -6.29 -24.69
CA GLY A 70 -13.76 -4.83 -24.71
C GLY A 70 -12.80 -4.17 -25.69
N ARG A 71 -11.75 -3.52 -25.15
CA ARG A 71 -10.67 -2.87 -25.91
C ARG A 71 -9.41 -3.74 -26.05
N ALA A 72 -9.30 -4.83 -25.30
CA ALA A 72 -8.28 -5.84 -25.52
C ALA A 72 -8.60 -6.68 -26.76
N ALA A 73 -7.60 -7.39 -27.28
CA ALA A 73 -7.82 -8.36 -28.33
C ALA A 73 -8.51 -9.62 -27.75
N PRO A 74 -9.37 -10.33 -28.51
CA PRO A 74 -10.12 -11.48 -28.03
C PRO A 74 -9.25 -12.75 -27.97
N LEU A 75 -8.16 -12.69 -27.20
CA LEU A 75 -7.27 -13.80 -26.88
C LEU A 75 -7.10 -13.88 -25.37
N LEU A 76 -7.32 -15.07 -24.82
CA LEU A 76 -7.19 -15.35 -23.39
C LEU A 76 -6.47 -16.68 -23.16
N GLY A 77 -5.42 -16.65 -22.34
CA GLY A 77 -4.82 -17.85 -21.76
C GLY A 77 -5.13 -17.97 -20.27
N PHE A 78 -5.40 -19.18 -19.78
CA PHE A 78 -5.75 -19.49 -18.39
C PHE A 78 -5.55 -20.98 -18.11
N GLY A 79 -5.56 -21.40 -16.85
CA GLY A 79 -5.62 -22.81 -16.48
C GLY A 79 -6.95 -23.19 -15.82
N VAL A 80 -7.30 -24.48 -15.90
CA VAL A 80 -8.55 -25.03 -15.35
C VAL A 80 -8.33 -26.37 -14.67
N LYS A 81 -9.29 -26.70 -13.79
CA LYS A 81 -9.43 -27.99 -13.12
C LYS A 81 -10.37 -28.90 -13.92
N TYR A 82 -10.02 -30.17 -14.02
CA TYR A 82 -10.78 -31.22 -14.69
C TYR A 82 -11.18 -32.32 -13.71
N GLU A 83 -12.48 -32.63 -13.68
CA GLU A 83 -12.98 -33.76 -12.87
C GLU A 83 -13.02 -35.07 -13.65
N ILE A 84 -13.24 -35.00 -14.97
CA ILE A 84 -13.32 -36.14 -15.87
C ILE A 84 -12.97 -35.67 -17.30
N GLY A 85 -12.38 -36.55 -18.11
CA GLY A 85 -12.09 -36.26 -19.52
C GLY A 85 -13.32 -35.71 -20.26
N SER A 86 -13.17 -34.55 -20.89
CA SER A 86 -14.31 -33.78 -21.39
C SER A 86 -13.94 -32.76 -22.47
N PRO A 87 -14.86 -32.46 -23.41
CA PRO A 87 -14.72 -31.33 -24.31
C PRO A 87 -14.66 -30.00 -23.54
N LEU A 88 -13.57 -29.24 -23.76
CA LEU A 88 -13.53 -27.80 -23.50
C LEU A 88 -14.12 -27.08 -24.70
N ARG A 89 -15.05 -26.17 -24.47
CA ARG A 89 -15.67 -25.36 -25.53
C ARG A 89 -15.43 -23.88 -25.28
N ALA A 90 -15.13 -23.16 -26.34
CA ALA A 90 -15.22 -21.71 -26.40
C ALA A 90 -16.39 -21.31 -27.30
N SER A 91 -17.37 -20.61 -26.74
CA SER A 91 -18.51 -20.05 -27.47
C SER A 91 -18.40 -18.53 -27.48
N VAL A 92 -18.20 -17.95 -28.66
CA VAL A 92 -17.94 -16.53 -28.88
C VAL A 92 -19.22 -15.85 -29.37
N ALA A 93 -19.72 -14.88 -28.61
CA ALA A 93 -20.81 -14.00 -29.02
C ALA A 93 -20.24 -12.82 -29.80
N MET A 94 -20.76 -12.61 -31.00
CA MET A 94 -20.40 -11.50 -31.88
C MET A 94 -21.40 -10.35 -31.73
N ALA A 95 -20.97 -9.12 -32.03
CA ALA A 95 -21.83 -7.93 -31.93
C ALA A 95 -23.00 -7.90 -32.94
N ASP A 96 -22.97 -8.75 -33.97
CA ASP A 96 -24.08 -8.95 -34.91
C ASP A 96 -25.13 -9.94 -34.39
N GLY A 97 -24.96 -10.46 -33.17
CA GLY A 97 -25.85 -11.43 -32.53
C GLY A 97 -25.56 -12.89 -32.90
N SER A 98 -24.62 -13.14 -33.82
CA SER A 98 -24.23 -14.50 -34.20
C SER A 98 -23.21 -15.11 -33.21
N TRP A 99 -23.13 -16.44 -33.18
CA TRP A 99 -22.19 -17.17 -32.33
C TRP A 99 -21.22 -18.03 -33.13
N ARG A 100 -19.97 -18.08 -32.67
CA ARG A 100 -18.92 -18.99 -33.16
C ARG A 100 -18.50 -19.95 -32.07
N MET A 101 -18.19 -21.19 -32.43
CA MET A 101 -17.72 -22.19 -31.48
C MET A 101 -16.47 -22.91 -31.96
N GLY A 102 -15.55 -23.13 -31.03
CA GLY A 102 -14.42 -24.04 -31.15
C GLY A 102 -14.39 -24.95 -29.93
N ALA A 103 -13.83 -26.15 -30.08
CA ALA A 103 -13.72 -27.11 -29.00
C ALA A 103 -12.48 -27.97 -29.14
N SER A 104 -11.94 -28.40 -28.00
CA SER A 104 -10.87 -29.37 -27.90
C SER A 104 -11.18 -30.37 -26.80
N PHE A 105 -10.89 -31.64 -27.04
CA PHE A 105 -11.08 -32.69 -26.04
C PHE A 105 -9.83 -32.79 -25.17
N VAL A 106 -10.02 -32.94 -23.86
CA VAL A 106 -8.96 -33.22 -22.89
C VAL A 106 -9.27 -34.56 -22.25
N ASP A 107 -8.34 -35.49 -22.34
CA ASP A 107 -8.37 -36.71 -21.53
C ASP A 107 -7.83 -36.40 -20.14
N ALA A 108 -8.52 -36.84 -19.09
CA ALA A 108 -8.15 -36.52 -17.72
C ALA A 108 -8.49 -37.70 -16.81
N ALA A 109 -7.52 -38.10 -15.98
CA ALA A 109 -7.71 -39.15 -14.97
C ALA A 109 -8.76 -38.76 -13.91
N GLY A 110 -9.00 -37.46 -13.74
CA GLY A 110 -10.05 -36.88 -12.93
C GLY A 110 -9.62 -36.43 -11.53
N GLY A 111 -10.57 -35.91 -10.75
CA GLY A 111 -10.36 -35.48 -9.36
C GLY A 111 -9.84 -34.05 -9.16
N GLY A 112 -9.57 -33.30 -10.23
CA GLY A 112 -9.04 -31.93 -10.14
C GLY A 112 -10.01 -30.95 -9.48
N CYS A 113 -11.33 -31.16 -9.59
CA CYS A 113 -12.33 -30.30 -8.97
C CYS A 113 -12.69 -30.73 -7.55
N THR A 114 -12.40 -31.97 -7.15
CA THR A 114 -12.75 -32.56 -5.84
C THR A 114 -11.57 -32.64 -4.87
N ALA A 115 -10.35 -32.34 -5.32
CA ALA A 115 -9.17 -32.22 -4.48
C ALA A 115 -9.12 -30.86 -3.73
N PRO A 116 -8.68 -30.83 -2.46
CA PRO A 116 -8.33 -29.59 -1.76
C PRO A 116 -7.24 -28.79 -2.51
N ALA A 117 -7.32 -27.47 -2.48
CA ALA A 117 -6.21 -26.62 -2.89
C ALA A 117 -4.94 -26.91 -2.06
N ALA A 118 -3.78 -26.88 -2.72
CA ALA A 118 -2.47 -27.10 -2.09
C ALA A 118 -2.19 -26.05 -1.00
N ALA A 119 -2.75 -24.84 -1.14
CA ALA A 119 -2.75 -23.78 -0.12
C ALA A 119 -3.09 -24.30 1.28
N HIS A 120 -4.08 -25.18 1.44
CA HIS A 120 -4.54 -25.69 2.74
C HIS A 120 -3.51 -26.58 3.46
N ALA A 121 -2.43 -27.00 2.79
CA ALA A 121 -1.32 -27.71 3.42
C ALA A 121 -0.41 -26.80 4.25
N ARG A 122 -0.53 -25.47 4.11
CA ARG A 122 0.27 -24.47 4.83
C ARG A 122 -0.59 -23.71 5.86
N PRO A 123 -0.18 -23.58 7.14
CA PRO A 123 -0.98 -22.88 8.16
C PRO A 123 -1.19 -21.37 7.88
N ASP A 124 -0.30 -20.76 7.11
CA ASP A 124 -0.16 -19.31 6.85
C ASP A 124 -0.65 -18.91 5.45
N TRP A 125 -1.37 -19.79 4.73
CA TRP A 125 -1.74 -19.56 3.34
C TRP A 125 -2.55 -18.27 3.09
N GLN A 126 -3.23 -17.76 4.12
CA GLN A 126 -4.02 -16.53 4.06
C GLN A 126 -3.16 -15.26 4.03
N ASP A 127 -1.89 -15.34 4.46
CA ASP A 127 -1.00 -14.17 4.56
C ASP A 127 -0.64 -13.61 3.17
N ASP A 128 -0.58 -14.49 2.17
CA ASP A 128 -0.25 -14.14 0.79
C ASP A 128 -1.50 -14.06 -0.12
N LEU A 129 -2.72 -14.17 0.44
CA LEU A 129 -3.97 -14.15 -0.32
C LEU A 129 -4.10 -12.83 -1.10
N GLY A 130 -4.26 -12.92 -2.42
CA GLY A 130 -4.37 -11.77 -3.30
C GLY A 130 -3.03 -11.16 -3.74
N GLU A 131 -1.88 -11.76 -3.40
CA GLU A 131 -0.59 -11.37 -4.00
C GLU A 131 -0.69 -11.50 -5.53
N MET A 132 -0.42 -10.41 -6.24
CA MET A 132 -0.43 -10.38 -7.70
C MET A 132 0.98 -10.25 -8.24
N ARG A 133 1.31 -11.06 -9.25
CA ARG A 133 2.52 -10.94 -10.05
C ARG A 133 2.12 -10.71 -11.49
N ALA A 134 2.56 -9.60 -12.07
CA ALA A 134 2.22 -9.28 -13.45
C ALA A 134 3.42 -8.76 -14.23
N ARG A 135 3.45 -9.06 -15.53
CA ARG A 135 4.39 -8.46 -16.48
C ARG A 135 3.71 -8.20 -17.81
N LEU A 136 3.90 -6.98 -18.31
CA LEU A 136 3.54 -6.58 -19.66
C LEU A 136 4.80 -6.63 -20.53
N TRP A 137 4.68 -7.22 -21.71
CA TRP A 137 5.69 -7.17 -22.77
C TRP A 137 5.18 -6.28 -23.92
N PRO A 138 5.48 -4.97 -23.92
CA PRO A 138 4.91 -4.01 -24.87
C PRO A 138 5.15 -4.37 -26.34
N ALA A 139 6.32 -4.92 -26.65
CA ALA A 139 6.69 -5.32 -28.02
C ALA A 139 5.76 -6.39 -28.61
N PHE A 140 5.11 -7.19 -27.77
CA PHE A 140 4.22 -8.27 -28.17
C PHE A 140 2.78 -8.05 -27.73
N GLY A 141 2.48 -6.92 -27.07
CA GLY A 141 1.16 -6.65 -26.49
C GLY A 141 0.74 -7.66 -25.41
N ARG A 142 1.65 -8.46 -24.85
CA ARG A 142 1.28 -9.60 -23.99
C ARG A 142 1.31 -9.20 -22.53
N LEU A 143 0.20 -9.32 -21.82
CA LEU A 143 0.13 -9.16 -20.37
C LEU A 143 -0.06 -10.54 -19.73
N ARG A 144 0.81 -10.91 -18.81
CA ARG A 144 0.63 -12.12 -17.98
C ARG A 144 0.46 -11.71 -16.53
N LEU A 145 -0.55 -12.27 -15.87
CA LEU A 145 -0.92 -12.06 -14.48
C LEU A 145 -0.98 -13.42 -13.78
N MET A 146 -0.47 -13.50 -12.57
CA MET A 146 -0.68 -14.60 -11.64
C MET A 146 -1.20 -13.99 -10.35
N LEU A 147 -2.22 -14.61 -9.75
CA LEU A 147 -2.83 -14.13 -8.52
C LEU A 147 -2.90 -15.26 -7.51
N ARG A 148 -2.40 -15.05 -6.29
CA ARG A 148 -2.49 -16.03 -5.20
C ARG A 148 -3.93 -16.17 -4.71
N HIS A 149 -4.54 -17.32 -4.97
CA HIS A 149 -5.92 -17.62 -4.56
C HIS A 149 -6.21 -19.12 -4.62
N PRO A 150 -6.86 -19.72 -3.60
CA PRO A 150 -7.06 -21.18 -3.54
C PRO A 150 -7.98 -21.73 -4.66
N MET A 151 -8.97 -20.92 -5.08
CA MET A 151 -9.98 -21.32 -6.08
C MET A 151 -10.70 -22.60 -5.68
N ASP A 152 -11.12 -22.68 -4.42
CA ASP A 152 -11.84 -23.82 -3.88
C ASP A 152 -13.21 -23.95 -4.53
N THR A 153 -13.49 -25.13 -5.07
CA THR A 153 -14.75 -25.43 -5.78
C THR A 153 -15.92 -25.68 -4.84
N GLY A 154 -15.66 -25.93 -3.57
CA GLY A 154 -16.64 -26.38 -2.59
C GLY A 154 -17.02 -27.86 -2.69
N LEU A 155 -16.39 -28.64 -3.57
CA LEU A 155 -16.67 -30.08 -3.72
C LEU A 155 -15.81 -30.96 -2.80
N ALA A 156 -14.69 -30.44 -2.31
CA ALA A 156 -13.83 -31.13 -1.36
C ALA A 156 -14.47 -31.16 0.05
N VAL A 157 -14.33 -32.30 0.75
CA VAL A 157 -14.94 -32.50 2.07
C VAL A 157 -14.40 -31.46 3.07
N GLY A 158 -15.31 -30.67 3.65
CA GLY A 158 -14.98 -29.69 4.70
C GLY A 158 -14.41 -28.37 4.18
N ILE A 159 -14.35 -28.16 2.86
CA ILE A 159 -13.86 -26.93 2.23
C ILE A 159 -15.02 -26.25 1.51
N SER A 160 -15.35 -25.02 1.91
CA SER A 160 -16.38 -24.21 1.26
C SER A 160 -15.86 -23.64 -0.07
N ALA A 161 -16.77 -23.32 -1.00
CA ALA A 161 -16.38 -22.65 -2.23
C ALA A 161 -15.77 -21.26 -1.93
N HIS A 162 -14.55 -21.03 -2.40
CA HIS A 162 -13.82 -19.77 -2.28
C HIS A 162 -13.05 -19.51 -3.57
N TYR A 163 -13.59 -18.65 -4.42
CA TYR A 163 -13.08 -18.43 -5.77
C TYR A 163 -13.20 -16.97 -6.19
N LEU A 164 -12.34 -16.57 -7.12
CA LEU A 164 -12.43 -15.27 -7.79
C LEU A 164 -13.74 -15.20 -8.58
N THR A 165 -14.49 -14.13 -8.42
CA THR A 165 -15.70 -13.86 -9.20
C THR A 165 -15.42 -12.93 -10.37
N GLU A 166 -14.40 -12.07 -10.25
CA GLU A 166 -14.12 -11.06 -11.26
C GLU A 166 -12.63 -10.70 -11.33
N VAL A 167 -12.14 -10.46 -12.55
CA VAL A 167 -10.86 -9.79 -12.81
C VAL A 167 -11.07 -8.68 -13.83
N THR A 168 -10.56 -7.49 -13.56
CA THR A 168 -10.71 -6.31 -14.42
C THR A 168 -9.37 -5.69 -14.76
N LEU A 169 -9.21 -5.31 -16.03
CA LEU A 169 -8.12 -4.47 -16.52
C LEU A 169 -8.67 -3.08 -16.82
N SER A 170 -8.00 -2.03 -16.36
CA SER A 170 -8.38 -0.64 -16.64
C SER A 170 -7.17 0.27 -16.89
N ASP A 171 -7.42 1.40 -17.55
CA ASP A 171 -6.49 2.53 -17.69
C ASP A 171 -7.20 3.83 -17.32
N ALA A 172 -6.53 4.98 -17.54
CA ALA A 172 -7.09 6.30 -17.26
C ALA A 172 -8.36 6.65 -18.07
N SER A 173 -8.60 5.96 -19.18
CA SER A 173 -9.79 6.15 -20.03
C SER A 173 -10.94 5.18 -19.70
N GLY A 174 -10.73 4.26 -18.75
CA GLY A 174 -11.76 3.36 -18.23
C GLY A 174 -11.39 1.88 -18.38
N GLN A 175 -12.41 1.03 -18.38
CA GLN A 175 -12.22 -0.43 -18.48
C GLN A 175 -11.60 -0.82 -19.82
N ILE A 176 -10.60 -1.70 -19.78
CA ILE A 176 -10.00 -2.33 -20.96
C ILE A 176 -10.72 -3.65 -21.24
N ALA A 177 -10.77 -4.55 -20.25
CA ALA A 177 -11.36 -5.88 -20.36
C ALA A 177 -11.84 -6.38 -18.99
N ARG A 178 -12.74 -7.36 -18.99
CA ARG A 178 -13.32 -7.96 -17.78
C ARG A 178 -13.45 -9.47 -17.92
N LEU A 179 -13.24 -10.20 -16.83
CA LEU A 179 -13.49 -11.62 -16.71
C LEU A 179 -14.48 -11.85 -15.58
N GLU A 180 -15.49 -12.65 -15.85
CA GLU A 180 -16.26 -13.34 -14.82
C GLU A 180 -15.61 -14.71 -14.63
N VAL A 181 -15.19 -15.00 -13.41
CA VAL A 181 -14.44 -16.21 -13.07
C VAL A 181 -15.32 -17.10 -12.21
N PHE A 182 -15.25 -18.41 -12.42
CA PHE A 182 -15.99 -19.42 -11.67
C PHE A 182 -15.03 -20.41 -11.01
N GLU A 183 -15.59 -21.24 -10.14
CA GLU A 183 -14.94 -22.27 -9.34
C GLU A 183 -13.90 -23.14 -10.08
N PRO A 184 -14.11 -23.59 -11.33
CA PRO A 184 -13.23 -24.58 -11.97
C PRO A 184 -11.90 -24.02 -12.52
N VAL A 185 -11.62 -22.74 -12.33
CA VAL A 185 -10.30 -22.19 -12.68
C VAL A 185 -9.25 -22.72 -11.70
N GLU A 186 -8.02 -22.92 -12.18
CA GLU A 186 -6.92 -23.48 -11.39
C GLU A 186 -6.60 -22.67 -10.13
N GLU A 187 -5.99 -23.32 -9.13
CA GLU A 187 -5.37 -22.61 -8.00
C GLU A 187 -4.28 -21.66 -8.51
N ASP A 188 -4.12 -20.53 -7.83
CA ASP A 188 -3.24 -19.43 -8.23
C ASP A 188 -3.38 -18.99 -9.70
N PRO A 189 -4.57 -18.56 -10.15
CA PRO A 189 -4.89 -18.38 -11.56
C PRO A 189 -3.83 -17.62 -12.36
N ALA A 190 -3.31 -18.25 -13.42
CA ALA A 190 -2.37 -17.64 -14.35
C ALA A 190 -3.09 -17.18 -15.63
N LEU A 191 -3.35 -15.87 -15.74
CA LEU A 191 -4.09 -15.26 -16.84
C LEU A 191 -3.16 -14.59 -17.86
N THR A 192 -3.46 -14.75 -19.15
CA THR A 192 -2.74 -14.11 -20.25
C THR A 192 -3.70 -13.34 -21.15
N PHE A 193 -3.43 -12.05 -21.36
CA PHE A 193 -4.17 -11.17 -22.26
C PHE A 193 -3.31 -10.70 -23.42
N LEU A 194 -3.96 -10.42 -24.54
CA LEU A 194 -3.36 -9.70 -25.66
C LEU A 194 -3.95 -8.30 -25.76
N LEU A 195 -3.07 -7.30 -25.73
CA LEU A 195 -3.40 -5.89 -25.75
C LEU A 195 -2.89 -5.26 -27.06
N PRO A 196 -3.74 -4.47 -27.74
CA PRO A 196 -3.30 -3.65 -28.86
C PRO A 196 -2.11 -2.73 -28.50
N PRO A 197 -1.25 -2.36 -29.47
CA PRO A 197 -0.03 -1.58 -29.22
C PRO A 197 -0.25 -0.27 -28.46
N GLU A 198 -1.40 0.38 -28.64
CA GLU A 198 -1.79 1.60 -27.96
C GLU A 198 -2.04 1.40 -26.46
N LEU A 199 -2.62 0.26 -26.07
CA LEU A 199 -2.84 -0.09 -24.66
C LEU A 199 -1.56 -0.65 -24.03
N ALA A 200 -0.76 -1.37 -24.80
CA ALA A 200 0.46 -2.03 -24.33
C ALA A 200 1.61 -1.07 -23.95
N ARG A 201 1.46 0.25 -24.16
CA ARG A 201 2.43 1.29 -23.80
C ARG A 201 2.03 2.09 -22.56
N GLY A 202 0.77 2.00 -22.13
CA GLY A 202 0.23 2.78 -21.02
C GLY A 202 0.30 2.02 -19.69
N PRO A 203 0.13 2.72 -18.55
CA PRO A 203 -0.07 2.08 -17.26
C PRO A 203 -1.39 1.30 -17.27
N ILE A 204 -1.36 0.07 -16.75
CA ILE A 204 -2.53 -0.79 -16.62
C ILE A 204 -2.78 -1.04 -15.13
N GLN A 205 -4.02 -0.84 -14.71
CA GLN A 205 -4.50 -1.21 -13.39
C GLN A 205 -5.18 -2.57 -13.47
N ILE A 206 -4.91 -3.41 -12.47
CA ILE A 206 -5.47 -4.75 -12.32
C ILE A 206 -6.20 -4.79 -10.99
N SER A 207 -7.46 -5.23 -11.03
CA SER A 207 -8.24 -5.55 -9.84
C SER A 207 -8.87 -6.93 -9.98
N ALA A 208 -9.06 -7.61 -8.85
CA ALA A 208 -9.78 -8.87 -8.77
C ALA A 208 -10.70 -8.85 -7.55
N ARG A 209 -11.77 -9.64 -7.60
CA ARG A 209 -12.74 -9.80 -6.51
C ARG A 209 -13.03 -11.29 -6.32
N ASP A 210 -13.23 -11.72 -5.08
CA ASP A 210 -13.70 -13.07 -4.75
C ASP A 210 -15.16 -13.12 -4.29
N ASN A 211 -15.68 -14.32 -4.11
CA ASN A 211 -17.05 -14.58 -3.66
C ASN A 211 -17.29 -14.27 -2.18
N LEU A 212 -16.23 -14.01 -1.39
CA LEU A 212 -16.30 -13.54 0.00
C LEU A 212 -16.31 -12.01 0.10
N GLY A 213 -16.14 -11.31 -1.01
CA GLY A 213 -16.21 -9.86 -1.12
C GLY A 213 -14.86 -9.16 -0.99
N TYR A 214 -13.75 -9.89 -0.86
CA TYR A 214 -12.42 -9.30 -0.89
C TYR A 214 -12.15 -8.70 -2.27
N VAL A 215 -11.46 -7.56 -2.28
CA VAL A 215 -11.02 -6.88 -3.50
C VAL A 215 -9.50 -6.79 -3.44
N PHE A 216 -8.87 -7.42 -4.42
CA PHE A 216 -7.42 -7.42 -4.61
C PHE A 216 -7.09 -6.40 -5.69
N THR A 217 -6.08 -5.58 -5.46
CA THR A 217 -5.55 -4.65 -6.48
C THR A 217 -4.03 -4.77 -6.51
N ALA A 218 -3.42 -4.45 -7.66
CA ALA A 218 -1.97 -4.32 -7.73
C ALA A 218 -1.49 -3.41 -6.59
N ALA A 219 -0.61 -3.95 -5.75
CA ALA A 219 -0.26 -3.28 -4.52
C ALA A 219 0.46 -1.96 -4.85
N PRO A 220 0.04 -0.84 -4.25
CA PRO A 220 0.53 0.47 -4.65
C PRO A 220 2.00 0.67 -4.20
N ASP A 221 2.82 1.28 -5.06
CA ASP A 221 4.25 1.50 -4.79
C ASP A 221 4.57 2.96 -4.50
N TYR A 222 5.56 3.20 -3.65
CA TYR A 222 6.07 4.54 -3.41
C TYR A 222 6.91 5.01 -4.59
N ARG A 223 6.48 6.11 -5.21
CA ARG A 223 7.30 6.85 -6.17
C ARG A 223 8.06 7.92 -5.41
N LEU A 224 9.29 7.61 -5.02
CA LEU A 224 10.16 8.57 -4.35
C LEU A 224 10.48 9.75 -5.28
N ASN A 225 10.48 10.96 -4.72
CA ASN A 225 10.90 12.19 -5.39
C ASN A 225 12.09 12.81 -4.64
N PRO A 226 13.29 12.21 -4.76
CA PRO A 226 14.48 12.66 -4.02
C PRO A 226 14.93 14.05 -4.48
N GLN A 227 15.18 14.95 -3.54
CA GLN A 227 15.78 16.25 -3.76
C GLN A 227 17.13 16.36 -3.04
N GLU A 228 18.20 16.68 -3.76
CA GLU A 228 19.47 17.06 -3.13
C GLU A 228 19.36 18.50 -2.61
N ILE A 229 19.26 18.66 -1.29
CA ILE A 229 19.03 19.96 -0.64
C ILE A 229 20.34 20.65 -0.22
N ALA A 230 21.42 19.89 -0.09
CA ALA A 230 22.79 20.31 0.12
C ALA A 230 23.75 19.21 -0.35
N ASP A 231 25.06 19.50 -0.40
CA ASP A 231 26.07 18.55 -0.92
C ASP A 231 26.03 17.18 -0.22
N GLY A 232 25.56 16.16 -0.94
CA GLY A 232 25.38 14.81 -0.44
C GLY A 232 24.28 14.67 0.62
N VAL A 233 23.33 15.62 0.70
CA VAL A 233 22.16 15.55 1.59
C VAL A 233 20.90 15.51 0.74
N TRP A 234 20.25 14.36 0.74
CA TRP A 234 19.03 14.09 -0.01
C TRP A 234 17.83 14.10 0.91
N MET A 235 16.74 14.69 0.47
CA MET A 235 15.47 14.74 1.17
C MET A 235 14.37 14.10 0.32
N PHE A 236 13.49 13.36 0.97
CA PHE A 236 12.26 12.83 0.42
C PHE A 236 11.14 13.55 1.17
N GLU A 237 10.51 14.53 0.51
CA GLU A 237 9.45 15.33 1.15
C GLU A 237 8.19 14.50 1.32
N GLY A 238 7.64 14.50 2.53
CA GLY A 238 6.41 13.84 2.87
C GLY A 238 5.18 14.66 2.48
N ALA A 239 4.07 13.96 2.24
CA ALA A 239 2.78 14.57 1.97
C ALA A 239 2.29 15.38 3.18
N THR A 240 1.75 16.58 2.96
CA THR A 240 1.30 17.46 4.05
C THR A 240 -0.05 17.06 4.64
N GLU A 241 -0.79 16.16 3.99
CA GLU A 241 -2.06 15.61 4.46
C GLU A 241 -1.89 14.69 5.69
N SER A 242 -3.01 14.24 6.26
CA SER A 242 -2.99 13.13 7.23
C SER A 242 -2.70 11.79 6.54
N PHE A 243 -2.42 10.75 7.34
CA PHE A 243 -2.36 9.37 6.85
C PHE A 243 -3.59 9.05 5.99
N GLY A 244 -3.36 8.54 4.79
CA GLY A 244 -4.42 8.12 3.89
C GLY A 244 -3.96 7.12 2.85
N ARG A 245 -4.92 6.37 2.30
CA ARG A 245 -4.62 5.40 1.23
C ARG A 245 -4.05 6.06 -0.02
N GLY A 246 -4.36 7.34 -0.26
CA GLY A 246 -3.86 8.11 -1.40
C GLY A 246 -2.37 8.47 -1.31
N ASN A 247 -1.83 8.65 -0.10
CA ASN A 247 -0.41 8.96 0.13
C ASN A 247 0.38 7.78 0.70
N GLY A 248 -0.27 6.63 0.92
CA GLY A 248 0.35 5.46 1.53
C GLY A 248 0.92 5.69 2.92
N GLY A 249 0.55 6.79 3.59
CA GLY A 249 1.17 7.20 4.85
C GLY A 249 2.60 7.76 4.71
N ALA A 250 3.07 8.08 3.50
CA ALA A 250 4.32 8.83 3.31
C ALA A 250 4.10 10.31 3.61
N ILE A 251 3.98 10.64 4.90
CA ILE A 251 3.72 12.00 5.37
C ILE A 251 4.94 12.66 6.00
N CYS A 252 5.90 11.89 6.52
CA CYS A 252 7.14 12.40 7.11
C CYS A 252 8.19 12.72 6.05
N ASN A 253 9.08 13.65 6.40
CA ASN A 253 10.29 13.90 5.65
C ASN A 253 11.37 12.90 6.04
N ILE A 254 12.04 12.36 5.03
CA ILE A 254 13.15 11.42 5.22
C ILE A 254 14.40 12.05 4.64
N VAL A 255 15.54 11.89 5.32
CA VAL A 255 16.82 12.45 4.88
C VAL A 255 17.85 11.34 4.73
N MET A 256 18.67 11.42 3.68
CA MET A 256 19.84 10.57 3.50
C MET A 256 21.08 11.43 3.35
N ILE A 257 22.09 11.17 4.17
CA ILE A 257 23.39 11.84 4.10
C ILE A 257 24.42 10.86 3.52
N ALA A 258 24.97 11.18 2.36
CA ALA A 258 25.99 10.40 1.69
C ALA A 258 27.33 10.46 2.45
N THR A 259 27.93 9.28 2.64
CA THR A 259 29.25 9.12 3.26
C THR A 259 30.11 8.16 2.42
N GLN A 260 31.39 7.98 2.77
CA GLN A 260 32.25 6.99 2.11
C GLN A 260 31.87 5.54 2.41
N GLY A 261 31.06 5.29 3.45
CA GLY A 261 30.64 3.96 3.89
C GLY A 261 29.18 3.61 3.60
N GLY A 262 28.49 4.39 2.75
CA GLY A 262 27.05 4.30 2.53
C GLY A 262 26.29 5.46 3.16
N ALA A 263 24.97 5.51 2.96
CA ALA A 263 24.11 6.56 3.47
C ALA A 263 23.85 6.44 4.98
N VAL A 264 23.82 7.57 5.68
CA VAL A 264 23.11 7.71 6.96
C VAL A 264 21.67 8.04 6.63
N VAL A 265 20.74 7.14 6.97
CA VAL A 265 19.30 7.34 6.75
C VAL A 265 18.69 7.95 8.01
N ILE A 266 17.94 9.03 7.90
CA ILE A 266 17.24 9.68 9.01
C ILE A 266 15.75 9.55 8.74
N ASP A 267 15.10 8.78 9.60
CA ASP A 267 13.75 8.23 9.48
C ASP A 267 13.57 7.27 8.30
N THR A 268 12.68 6.27 8.45
CA THR A 268 12.57 5.13 7.52
C THR A 268 11.18 4.99 6.91
N GLY A 269 10.27 5.91 7.20
CA GLY A 269 8.90 5.93 6.68
C GLY A 269 7.93 5.05 7.47
N GLY A 270 6.64 5.15 7.12
CA GLY A 270 5.54 4.54 7.86
C GLY A 270 5.19 3.09 7.51
N THR A 271 5.88 2.45 6.56
CA THR A 271 5.58 1.08 6.12
C THR A 271 6.84 0.34 5.69
N HIS A 272 6.80 -1.00 5.67
CA HIS A 272 7.88 -1.83 5.10
C HIS A 272 8.24 -1.38 3.70
N ARG A 273 7.21 -1.18 2.86
CA ARG A 273 7.38 -0.86 1.45
C ARG A 273 8.03 0.50 1.24
N HIS A 274 7.75 1.47 2.12
CA HIS A 274 8.43 2.76 2.08
C HIS A 274 9.92 2.58 2.38
N GLY A 275 10.23 1.86 3.46
CA GLY A 275 11.60 1.49 3.83
C GLY A 275 12.34 0.77 2.71
N THR A 276 11.72 -0.19 2.03
CA THR A 276 12.31 -0.93 0.91
C THR A 276 12.63 -0.03 -0.28
N ALA A 277 11.72 0.90 -0.64
CA ALA A 277 11.98 1.86 -1.72
C ALA A 277 13.16 2.79 -1.39
N LEU A 278 13.24 3.24 -0.13
CA LEU A 278 14.33 4.08 0.37
C LEU A 278 15.66 3.32 0.38
N ARG A 279 15.66 2.06 0.84
CA ARG A 279 16.82 1.18 0.81
C ARG A 279 17.35 1.00 -0.61
N GLN A 280 16.46 0.75 -1.57
CA GLN A 280 16.82 0.62 -2.98
C GLN A 280 17.52 1.89 -3.48
N PHE A 281 16.99 3.08 -3.18
CA PHE A 281 17.65 4.33 -3.56
C PHE A 281 19.06 4.45 -2.96
N ALA A 282 19.24 4.12 -1.68
CA ALA A 282 20.54 4.17 -1.03
C ALA A 282 21.54 3.19 -1.66
N ASP A 283 21.13 1.95 -1.93
CA ASP A 283 21.96 0.94 -2.59
C ASP A 283 22.37 1.35 -4.01
N GLU A 284 21.45 1.92 -4.79
CA GLU A 284 21.71 2.31 -6.18
C GLU A 284 22.50 3.62 -6.33
N ARG A 285 22.31 4.59 -5.42
CA ARG A 285 22.82 5.95 -5.58
C ARG A 285 23.91 6.33 -4.58
N LEU A 286 23.91 5.75 -3.39
CA LEU A 286 24.71 6.23 -2.25
C LEU A 286 25.69 5.19 -1.70
N GLY A 287 25.87 4.06 -2.41
CA GLY A 287 26.80 3.00 -2.00
C GLY A 287 26.27 2.12 -0.86
N GLY A 288 24.94 2.08 -0.69
CA GLY A 288 24.27 1.31 0.36
C GLY A 288 23.97 2.13 1.60
N VAL A 289 23.75 1.43 2.72
CA VAL A 289 23.38 2.03 4.02
C VAL A 289 24.48 1.78 5.04
N ALA A 290 24.91 2.85 5.71
CA ALA A 290 25.85 2.80 6.82
C ALA A 290 25.14 2.54 8.15
N LEU A 291 24.09 3.33 8.43
CA LEU A 291 23.19 3.20 9.59
C LEU A 291 21.88 3.98 9.33
N SER A 292 20.87 3.73 10.16
CA SER A 292 19.68 4.58 10.24
C SER A 292 19.49 5.21 11.62
N LEU A 293 18.98 6.44 11.67
CA LEU A 293 18.61 7.19 12.86
C LEU A 293 17.10 7.44 12.84
N ASN A 294 16.38 7.08 13.89
CA ASN A 294 14.99 7.52 14.07
C ASN A 294 14.96 8.78 14.91
N THR A 295 14.21 9.80 14.46
CA THR A 295 14.10 11.07 15.17
C THR A 295 13.29 10.92 16.46
N HIS A 296 12.21 10.13 16.43
CA HIS A 296 11.37 9.85 17.59
C HIS A 296 10.46 8.61 17.33
N HIS A 297 9.49 8.34 18.22
CA HIS A 297 8.72 7.08 18.24
C HIS A 297 7.43 7.08 17.40
N HIS A 298 7.06 8.18 16.71
CA HIS A 298 5.84 8.18 15.88
C HIS A 298 5.99 7.31 14.64
N PRO A 299 4.94 6.57 14.25
CA PRO A 299 5.08 5.40 13.39
C PRO A 299 5.52 5.72 11.97
N ASP A 300 5.22 6.92 11.45
CA ASP A 300 5.72 7.39 10.15
C ASP A 300 7.24 7.57 10.10
N HIS A 301 7.94 7.64 11.22
CA HIS A 301 9.38 7.86 11.26
C HIS A 301 10.21 6.57 11.31
N TRP A 302 9.61 5.42 11.66
CA TRP A 302 10.39 4.21 11.95
C TRP A 302 9.78 2.87 11.51
N PHE A 303 8.53 2.81 11.05
CA PHE A 303 7.92 1.52 10.67
C PHE A 303 8.60 0.85 9.46
N GLY A 304 9.33 1.61 8.64
CA GLY A 304 10.17 1.08 7.58
C GLY A 304 11.50 0.46 8.04
N ASN A 305 11.81 0.48 9.34
CA ASN A 305 13.07 -0.03 9.90
C ASN A 305 13.42 -1.45 9.48
N GLN A 306 12.42 -2.32 9.26
CA GLN A 306 12.65 -3.71 8.83
C GLN A 306 13.44 -3.82 7.50
N ALA A 307 13.41 -2.80 6.64
CA ALA A 307 14.20 -2.77 5.39
C ALA A 307 15.70 -2.48 5.62
N PHE A 308 16.07 -2.12 6.85
CA PHE A 308 17.41 -1.74 7.27
C PHE A 308 17.94 -2.64 8.40
N ALA A 309 17.28 -3.76 8.68
CA ALA A 309 17.59 -4.66 9.81
C ALA A 309 18.99 -5.29 9.76
N ASP A 310 19.66 -5.27 8.60
CA ASP A 310 21.04 -5.71 8.41
C ASP A 310 22.09 -4.65 8.79
N ARG A 311 21.64 -3.46 9.25
CA ARG A 311 22.48 -2.33 9.65
C ARG A 311 22.07 -1.79 11.02
N PRO A 312 22.95 -1.04 11.71
CA PRO A 312 22.60 -0.40 12.97
C PRO A 312 21.43 0.57 12.79
N ILE A 313 20.43 0.47 13.68
CA ILE A 313 19.29 1.37 13.76
C ILE A 313 19.32 2.04 15.13
N LEU A 314 19.50 3.35 15.15
CA LEU A 314 19.74 4.12 16.36
C LEU A 314 18.54 5.03 16.67
N SER A 315 18.13 5.08 17.93
CA SER A 315 17.14 6.04 18.42
C SER A 315 17.48 6.45 19.85
N LEU A 316 16.98 7.60 20.34
CA LEU A 316 17.18 7.97 21.74
C LEU A 316 16.52 6.91 22.65
N PRO A 317 17.11 6.58 23.82
CA PRO A 317 16.61 5.46 24.64
C PRO A 317 15.11 5.53 24.99
N PRO A 318 14.53 6.69 25.38
CA PRO A 318 13.09 6.76 25.64
C PRO A 318 12.24 6.53 24.39
N SER A 319 12.70 7.00 23.22
CA SER A 319 12.02 6.75 21.96
C SER A 319 12.09 5.28 21.57
N ARG A 320 13.26 4.64 21.67
CA ARG A 320 13.44 3.20 21.44
C ARG A 320 12.54 2.35 22.34
N GLN A 321 12.42 2.71 23.62
CA GLN A 321 11.49 2.05 24.54
C GLN A 321 10.03 2.22 24.07
N ALA A 322 9.61 3.45 23.75
CA ALA A 322 8.25 3.71 23.27
C ALA A 322 7.92 3.01 21.94
N GLN A 323 8.89 2.86 21.04
CA GLN A 323 8.78 2.05 19.83
C GLN A 323 8.40 0.61 20.18
N GLY A 324 9.13 -0.01 21.13
CA GLY A 324 8.84 -1.38 21.61
C GLY A 324 7.49 -1.53 22.29
N ASP A 325 7.10 -0.57 23.12
CA ASP A 325 5.87 -0.64 23.93
C ASP A 325 4.58 -0.50 23.09
N SER A 326 4.64 0.25 21.99
CA SER A 326 3.44 0.65 21.21
C SER A 326 3.39 0.12 19.77
N ALA A 327 4.43 -0.59 19.32
CA ALA A 327 4.59 -1.08 17.93
C ALA A 327 3.31 -1.67 17.33
N GLN A 328 2.79 -2.73 17.97
CA GLN A 328 1.69 -3.52 17.42
C GLN A 328 0.38 -2.73 17.39
N ALA A 329 0.06 -2.01 18.48
CA ALA A 329 -1.17 -1.23 18.55
C ALA A 329 -1.23 -0.11 17.49
N LEU A 330 -0.08 0.54 17.23
CA LEU A 330 0.06 1.54 16.18
C LEU A 330 -0.02 0.91 14.78
N ALA A 331 0.58 -0.27 14.57
CA ALA A 331 0.46 -1.02 13.31
C ALA A 331 -0.98 -1.43 13.01
N ASP A 332 -1.72 -1.95 13.98
CA ASP A 332 -3.14 -2.29 13.82
C ASP A 332 -3.97 -1.04 13.48
N GLY A 333 -3.64 0.10 14.11
CA GLY A 333 -4.23 1.40 13.80
C GLY A 333 -3.99 1.84 12.36
N LEU A 334 -2.73 1.79 11.92
CA LEU A 334 -2.34 2.15 10.55
C LEU A 334 -2.87 1.17 9.52
N TYR A 335 -2.99 -0.12 9.81
CA TYR A 335 -3.59 -1.11 8.91
C TYR A 335 -5.04 -0.75 8.58
N ARG A 336 -5.83 -0.30 9.57
CA ARG A 336 -7.21 0.16 9.33
C ARG A 336 -7.25 1.40 8.41
N ILE A 337 -6.29 2.31 8.56
CA ILE A 337 -6.24 3.57 7.80
C ILE A 337 -5.72 3.33 6.37
N LEU A 338 -4.60 2.62 6.24
CA LEU A 338 -3.81 2.49 5.01
C LEU A 338 -4.11 1.21 4.22
N GLY A 339 -4.67 0.17 4.86
CA GLY A 339 -4.96 -1.11 4.23
C GLY A 339 -3.71 -1.79 3.66
N SER A 340 -3.76 -2.19 2.39
CA SER A 340 -2.72 -2.99 1.74
C SER A 340 -1.34 -2.34 1.66
N TRP A 341 -1.22 -1.02 1.89
CA TRP A 341 0.06 -0.34 2.08
C TRP A 341 0.84 -0.90 3.28
N MET A 342 0.14 -1.40 4.31
CA MET A 342 0.73 -2.00 5.51
C MET A 342 1.07 -3.49 5.33
N ASN A 343 0.76 -4.12 4.20
CA ASN A 343 1.09 -5.54 3.97
C ASN A 343 2.59 -5.77 4.12
N GLY A 344 2.96 -6.79 4.90
CA GLY A 344 4.35 -7.11 5.23
C GLY A 344 5.01 -6.12 6.19
N THR A 345 4.29 -5.12 6.73
CA THR A 345 4.84 -4.21 7.75
C THR A 345 4.80 -4.88 9.12
N ALA A 346 5.97 -5.28 9.59
CA ALA A 346 6.24 -5.81 10.92
C ALA A 346 7.18 -4.80 11.62
N PRO A 347 6.66 -3.88 12.45
CA PRO A 347 7.47 -2.81 13.02
C PRO A 347 8.66 -3.37 13.82
N LEU A 348 9.86 -2.90 13.49
CA LEU A 348 11.11 -3.28 14.13
C LEU A 348 11.68 -2.07 14.89
N PRO A 349 11.66 -2.07 16.24
CA PRO A 349 12.27 -1.00 17.04
C PRO A 349 13.76 -0.83 16.73
N ALA A 350 14.31 0.35 17.06
CA ALA A 350 15.74 0.60 16.95
C ALA A 350 16.57 -0.43 17.72
N THR A 351 17.69 -0.86 17.13
CA THR A 351 18.57 -1.89 17.68
C THR A 351 19.49 -1.34 18.77
N ASP A 352 19.85 -0.05 18.67
CA ASP A 352 20.85 0.61 19.49
C ASP A 352 20.41 2.02 19.90
N ASP A 353 21.14 2.59 20.86
CA ASP A 353 20.86 3.92 21.40
C ASP A 353 21.67 4.99 20.66
N ALA A 354 21.00 6.06 20.23
CA ALA A 354 21.64 7.30 19.82
C ALA A 354 22.14 8.06 21.06
N VAL A 355 23.39 8.55 21.02
CA VAL A 355 24.00 9.31 22.11
C VAL A 355 24.10 10.78 21.72
N ASN A 356 23.64 11.67 22.59
CA ASN A 356 23.81 13.12 22.44
C ASN A 356 25.31 13.48 22.34
N GLY A 357 25.71 14.15 21.27
CA GLY A 357 27.10 14.52 21.01
C GLY A 357 27.54 14.29 19.57
N PRO A 358 28.85 14.27 19.30
CA PRO A 358 29.39 14.05 17.97
C PRO A 358 29.21 12.59 17.50
N LEU A 359 28.93 12.42 16.21
CA LEU A 359 28.91 11.13 15.52
C LEU A 359 29.66 11.25 14.19
N THR A 360 30.72 10.47 14.02
CA THR A 360 31.47 10.39 12.74
C THR A 360 31.20 9.05 12.08
N ILE A 361 30.76 9.08 10.82
CA ILE A 361 30.41 7.87 10.05
C ILE A 361 30.82 8.04 8.59
N GLY A 362 31.62 7.12 8.07
CA GLY A 362 32.13 7.17 6.69
C GLY A 362 32.80 8.50 6.31
N GLY A 363 33.49 9.15 7.28
CA GLY A 363 34.13 10.45 7.09
C GLY A 363 33.19 11.66 7.13
N ARG A 364 31.91 11.49 7.45
CA ARG A 364 30.93 12.57 7.66
C ARG A 364 30.77 12.84 9.16
N ASP A 365 30.96 14.09 9.57
CA ASP A 365 30.78 14.51 10.96
C ASP A 365 29.37 15.08 11.18
N LEU A 366 28.63 14.44 12.09
CA LEU A 366 27.31 14.84 12.53
C LEU A 366 27.35 15.27 13.99
N THR A 367 26.44 16.15 14.38
CA THR A 367 26.15 16.47 15.78
C THR A 367 24.73 16.02 16.10
N LEU A 368 24.60 15.10 17.05
CA LEU A 368 23.32 14.62 17.58
C LEU A 368 22.95 15.39 18.84
N LEU A 369 21.72 15.89 18.90
CA LEU A 369 21.20 16.67 20.02
C LEU A 369 19.93 15.99 20.53
N ALA A 370 19.96 15.56 21.79
CA ALA A 370 18.80 14.99 22.46
C ALA A 370 17.95 16.12 23.05
N LEU A 371 16.79 16.35 22.45
CA LEU A 371 15.79 17.30 22.93
C LEU A 371 14.48 16.55 23.25
N SER A 372 13.44 17.28 23.60
CA SER A 372 12.09 16.76 23.76
C SER A 372 11.06 17.88 23.61
N GLY A 373 9.80 17.52 23.49
CA GLY A 373 8.70 18.48 23.43
C GLY A 373 7.57 18.03 22.54
N HIS A 374 7.87 17.52 21.34
CA HIS A 374 6.87 16.86 20.50
C HIS A 374 6.59 15.46 21.04
N SER A 375 7.65 14.76 21.42
CA SER A 375 7.59 13.49 22.14
C SER A 375 8.42 13.55 23.45
N GLN A 376 8.55 12.41 24.13
CA GLN A 376 9.42 12.29 25.30
C GLN A 376 10.92 12.36 24.96
N ALA A 377 11.29 12.08 23.71
CA ALA A 377 12.67 12.15 23.24
C ALA A 377 12.69 12.40 21.71
N ASP A 378 13.15 13.59 21.34
CA ASP A 378 13.21 14.07 19.96
C ASP A 378 14.68 14.32 19.58
N LEU A 379 15.19 13.57 18.61
CA LEU A 379 16.57 13.67 18.14
C LEU A 379 16.69 14.71 17.02
N VAL A 380 17.52 15.72 17.25
CA VAL A 380 17.94 16.68 16.22
C VAL A 380 19.32 16.29 15.71
N ILE A 381 19.50 16.33 14.39
CA ILE A 381 20.74 15.99 13.71
C ILE A 381 21.25 17.20 12.94
N ARG A 382 22.49 17.60 13.16
CA ARG A 382 23.18 18.62 12.36
C ARG A 382 24.29 17.97 11.56
N ASP A 383 24.26 18.12 10.23
CA ASP A 383 25.39 17.81 9.39
C ASP A 383 26.41 18.95 9.46
N ASN A 384 27.57 18.70 10.08
CA ASN A 384 28.54 19.76 10.34
C ASN A 384 29.19 20.30 9.08
N ARG A 385 29.21 19.51 8.00
CA ARG A 385 29.81 19.88 6.72
C ARG A 385 28.96 20.91 5.95
N THR A 386 27.66 20.68 5.82
CA THR A 386 26.77 21.58 5.07
C THR A 386 26.08 22.62 5.97
N GLY A 387 26.01 22.35 7.27
CA GLY A 387 25.21 23.11 8.22
C GLY A 387 23.72 22.83 8.11
N THR A 388 23.28 21.78 7.39
CA THR A 388 21.87 21.37 7.37
C THR A 388 21.46 20.79 8.72
N LEU A 389 20.35 21.27 9.26
CA LEU A 389 19.77 20.83 10.53
C LEU A 389 18.46 20.07 10.28
N ILE A 390 18.43 18.80 10.65
CA ILE A 390 17.25 17.93 10.59
C ILE A 390 16.61 17.93 11.97
N ALA A 391 15.43 18.55 12.08
CA ALA A 391 14.78 18.81 13.37
C ALA A 391 13.72 17.77 13.75
N GLY A 392 13.37 16.87 12.83
CA GLY A 392 12.20 16.01 12.99
C GLY A 392 10.95 16.83 13.34
N ASP A 393 10.05 16.23 14.10
CA ASP A 393 8.80 16.88 14.50
C ASP A 393 8.96 17.95 15.58
N LEU A 394 10.19 18.40 15.90
CA LEU A 394 10.32 19.66 16.64
C LEU A 394 10.01 20.88 15.77
N LEU A 395 10.03 20.74 14.44
CA LEU A 395 9.63 21.78 13.50
C LEU A 395 8.65 21.22 12.45
N PHE A 396 7.59 21.99 12.19
CA PHE A 396 6.60 21.76 11.14
C PHE A 396 6.52 22.97 10.20
N LEU A 397 6.29 22.72 8.92
CA LEU A 397 6.05 23.78 7.94
C LEU A 397 4.94 23.39 6.96
N ASN A 398 4.02 24.30 6.66
CA ASN A 398 2.84 24.05 5.82
C ASN A 398 1.93 22.88 6.26
N ARG A 399 2.18 22.29 7.44
CA ARG A 399 1.37 21.23 8.06
C ARG A 399 1.13 21.57 9.53
N ALA A 400 -0.04 21.20 10.05
CA ALA A 400 -0.38 21.38 11.45
C ALA A 400 0.50 20.45 12.35
N PRO A 401 1.12 20.98 13.42
CA PRO A 401 1.83 20.15 14.41
C PRO A 401 0.91 19.15 15.13
N SER A 402 1.44 17.98 15.48
CA SER A 402 0.70 16.96 16.23
C SER A 402 0.94 17.09 17.74
N PHE A 403 -0.11 16.86 18.54
CA PHE A 403 -0.09 17.05 20.00
C PHE A 403 -0.29 15.82 20.91
N PRO A 404 -0.56 14.57 20.44
CA PRO A 404 -0.85 13.45 21.35
C PRO A 404 0.14 13.30 22.52
N ASP A 405 1.44 13.36 22.24
CA ASP A 405 2.52 13.21 23.23
C ASP A 405 3.17 14.53 23.65
N ALA A 406 2.67 15.65 23.12
CA ALA A 406 3.38 16.91 23.18
C ALA A 406 3.37 17.56 24.58
N ASN A 407 4.52 18.09 24.98
CA ASN A 407 4.65 19.07 26.05
C ASN A 407 4.97 20.44 25.44
N ILE A 408 3.95 21.30 25.40
CA ILE A 408 4.02 22.63 24.76
C ILE A 408 5.15 23.50 25.32
N ALA A 409 5.38 23.49 26.64
CA ALA A 409 6.40 24.31 27.27
C ALA A 409 7.81 23.81 26.94
N THR A 410 8.03 22.49 27.04
CA THR A 410 9.30 21.87 26.68
C THR A 410 9.60 22.04 25.19
N TRP A 411 8.59 21.90 24.33
CA TRP A 411 8.73 22.09 22.89
C TRP A 411 9.11 23.53 22.53
N ALA A 412 8.47 24.53 23.15
CA ALA A 412 8.87 25.92 22.96
C ALA A 412 10.32 26.20 23.37
N ALA A 413 10.79 25.57 24.45
CA ALA A 413 12.20 25.64 24.86
C ALA A 413 13.12 24.95 23.84
N ALA A 414 12.73 23.78 23.31
CA ALA A 414 13.47 23.09 22.27
C ALA A 414 13.60 23.92 20.98
N ILE A 415 12.53 24.61 20.54
CA ILE A 415 12.59 25.54 19.40
C ILE A 415 13.57 26.68 19.68
N THR A 416 13.61 27.18 20.91
CA THR A 416 14.57 28.21 21.32
C THR A 416 16.00 27.69 21.22
N THR A 417 16.28 26.48 21.75
CA THR A 417 17.59 25.82 21.61
C THR A 417 17.97 25.60 20.14
N ILE A 418 17.02 25.17 19.29
CA ILE A 418 17.28 25.00 17.86
C ILE A 418 17.65 26.34 17.19
N SER A 419 17.01 27.45 17.59
CA SER A 419 17.29 28.77 17.03
C SER A 419 18.70 29.30 17.32
N GLU A 420 19.37 28.77 18.34
CA GLU A 420 20.74 29.13 18.74
C GLU A 420 21.81 28.35 17.97
N ILE A 421 21.41 27.31 17.22
CA ILE A 421 22.33 26.46 16.46
C ILE A 421 22.61 27.08 15.09
N PRO A 422 23.88 27.33 14.72
CA PRO A 422 24.21 27.81 13.39
C PRO A 422 23.84 26.77 12.32
N ALA A 423 22.85 27.09 11.50
CA ALA A 423 22.38 26.24 10.41
C ALA A 423 22.28 27.02 9.08
N SER A 424 22.58 26.32 7.98
CA SER A 424 22.49 26.83 6.61
C SER A 424 21.12 26.54 5.97
N GLY A 425 20.33 25.69 6.62
CA GLY A 425 18.95 25.34 6.29
C GLY A 425 18.39 24.26 7.22
N TYR A 426 17.07 24.11 7.20
CA TYR A 426 16.29 23.29 8.12
C TYR A 426 15.42 22.29 7.38
N VAL A 427 15.47 21.03 7.81
CA VAL A 427 14.52 19.99 7.43
C VAL A 427 13.56 19.77 8.59
N PRO A 428 12.29 20.22 8.48
CA PRO A 428 11.25 19.87 9.46
C PRO A 428 10.89 18.39 9.34
N GLY A 429 10.18 17.83 10.31
CA GLY A 429 9.65 16.47 10.21
C GLY A 429 8.55 16.37 9.16
N HIS A 430 7.87 17.49 8.87
CA HIS A 430 6.91 17.61 7.78
C HIS A 430 6.97 18.98 7.07
N GLY A 431 6.88 18.94 5.75
CA GLY A 431 6.87 20.12 4.88
C GLY A 431 8.25 20.45 4.26
N PRO A 432 8.36 21.55 3.52
CA PRO A 432 9.51 21.75 2.64
C PRO A 432 10.79 22.14 3.40
N TYR A 433 11.93 21.75 2.83
CA TYR A 433 13.23 22.31 3.21
C TYR A 433 13.25 23.84 3.02
N HIS A 434 13.97 24.54 3.90
CA HIS A 434 14.07 26.00 3.86
C HIS A 434 15.33 26.52 4.53
N ARG A 435 15.67 27.78 4.26
CA ARG A 435 16.91 28.43 4.74
C ARG A 435 16.69 29.53 5.78
N ASP A 436 15.44 29.87 6.07
CA ASP A 436 15.05 30.90 7.02
C ASP A 436 14.42 30.29 8.29
N SER A 437 13.80 31.10 9.15
CA SER A 437 13.20 30.66 10.43
C SER A 437 11.71 30.33 10.35
N ARG A 438 11.13 30.20 9.15
CA ARG A 438 9.67 30.10 8.99
C ARG A 438 9.04 28.88 9.68
N ALA A 439 9.70 27.72 9.70
CA ALA A 439 9.17 26.57 10.43
C ALA A 439 9.19 26.76 11.95
N MET A 440 10.23 27.43 12.49
CA MET A 440 10.28 27.78 13.91
C MET A 440 9.13 28.72 14.27
N GLY A 441 8.95 29.79 13.49
CA GLY A 441 7.87 30.75 13.67
C GLY A 441 6.49 30.08 13.56
N GLN A 442 6.24 29.31 12.51
CA GLN A 442 4.95 28.61 12.33
C GLN A 442 4.67 27.66 13.50
N THR A 443 5.63 26.80 13.84
CA THR A 443 5.46 25.81 14.91
C THR A 443 5.19 26.52 16.23
N GLN A 444 6.05 27.46 16.62
CA GLN A 444 5.92 28.19 17.89
C GLN A 444 4.58 28.93 18.00
N HIS A 445 4.17 29.66 16.96
CA HIS A 445 2.91 30.38 16.99
C HIS A 445 1.69 29.44 16.99
N TYR A 446 1.75 28.31 16.28
CA TYR A 446 0.68 27.31 16.32
C TYR A 446 0.53 26.70 17.72
N LEU A 447 1.64 26.35 18.38
CA LEU A 447 1.65 25.84 19.75
C LEU A 447 0.96 26.82 20.72
N GLN A 448 1.31 28.10 20.64
CA GLN A 448 0.71 29.16 21.47
C GLN A 448 -0.78 29.35 21.17
N ALA A 449 -1.15 29.38 19.88
CA ALA A 449 -2.53 29.57 19.46
C ALA A 449 -3.43 28.40 19.86
N MET A 450 -2.91 27.16 19.76
CA MET A 450 -3.63 25.95 20.19
C MET A 450 -3.84 25.94 21.70
N ASP A 451 -2.81 26.24 22.51
CA ASP A 451 -2.94 26.31 23.96
C ASP A 451 -3.95 27.36 24.40
N ALA A 452 -3.84 28.57 23.82
CA ALA A 452 -4.76 29.67 24.12
C ALA A 452 -6.20 29.31 23.76
N ARG A 453 -6.42 28.65 22.61
CA ARG A 453 -7.74 28.22 22.17
C ARG A 453 -8.36 27.20 23.12
N LEU A 454 -7.65 26.12 23.46
CA LEU A 454 -8.18 25.07 24.33
C LEU A 454 -8.39 25.57 25.76
N ARG A 455 -7.46 26.38 26.28
CA ARG A 455 -7.57 27.02 27.59
C ARG A 455 -8.77 27.97 27.64
N GLY A 456 -8.95 28.81 26.62
CA GLY A 456 -10.09 29.72 26.53
C GLY A 456 -11.42 28.98 26.46
N ALA A 457 -11.50 27.91 25.65
CA ALA A 457 -12.69 27.08 25.53
C ALA A 457 -13.05 26.42 26.87
N ALA A 458 -12.08 25.81 27.56
CA ALA A 458 -12.29 25.19 28.86
C ALA A 458 -12.72 26.23 29.93
N ASN A 459 -12.06 27.39 29.98
CA ASN A 459 -12.40 28.47 30.91
C ASN A 459 -13.80 29.05 30.70
N ASN A 460 -14.33 28.98 29.47
CA ASN A 460 -15.69 29.39 29.13
C ASN A 460 -16.73 28.28 29.35
N GLY A 461 -16.33 27.12 29.89
CA GLY A 461 -17.23 26.01 30.17
C GLY A 461 -17.73 25.27 28.93
N LEU A 462 -17.05 25.41 27.78
CA LEU A 462 -17.38 24.65 26.59
C LEU A 462 -17.11 23.17 26.80
N THR A 463 -17.81 22.33 26.06
CA THR A 463 -17.59 20.89 25.97
C THR A 463 -16.53 20.55 24.91
N PRO A 464 -15.92 19.34 24.94
CA PRO A 464 -15.00 18.92 23.89
C PRO A 464 -15.65 18.90 22.50
N LEU A 465 -16.96 18.61 22.42
CA LEU A 465 -17.70 18.62 21.15
C LEU A 465 -17.88 20.03 20.59
N GLU A 466 -18.12 21.03 21.44
CA GLU A 466 -18.18 22.44 21.02
C GLU A 466 -16.80 22.93 20.56
N ALA A 467 -15.73 22.53 21.25
CA ALA A 467 -14.36 22.84 20.82
C ALA A 467 -14.02 22.18 19.46
N LEU A 468 -14.46 20.94 19.23
CA LEU A 468 -14.32 20.25 17.93
C LEU A 468 -15.11 20.97 16.82
N ALA A 469 -16.37 21.32 17.10
CA ALA A 469 -17.24 22.00 16.15
C ALA A 469 -16.72 23.39 15.74
N ALA A 470 -16.01 24.07 16.64
CA ALA A 470 -15.41 25.36 16.36
C ALA A 470 -14.26 25.32 15.32
N GLY A 471 -13.71 24.13 15.01
CA GLY A 471 -12.64 23.95 14.01
C GLY A 471 -11.27 24.50 14.43
N PRO A 472 -10.25 24.40 13.56
CA PRO A 472 -8.91 24.94 13.82
C PRO A 472 -8.92 26.47 13.95
N MET A 473 -7.84 27.03 14.50
CA MET A 473 -7.60 28.47 14.53
C MET A 473 -7.61 29.04 13.10
N PRO A 474 -8.38 30.12 12.79
CA PRO A 474 -8.55 30.63 11.42
C PRO A 474 -7.23 30.89 10.67
N ASP A 475 -6.25 31.50 11.34
CA ASP A 475 -4.95 31.82 10.76
C ASP A 475 -4.14 30.57 10.36
N TYR A 476 -4.48 29.40 10.91
CA TYR A 476 -3.79 28.13 10.66
C TYR A 476 -4.69 27.06 10.04
N ALA A 477 -5.94 27.40 9.72
CA ALA A 477 -6.90 26.47 9.14
C ALA A 477 -6.48 25.96 7.75
N HIS A 478 -5.62 26.71 7.07
CA HIS A 478 -5.08 26.41 5.75
C HIS A 478 -3.91 25.41 5.77
N LEU A 479 -3.32 25.12 6.94
CA LEU A 479 -2.21 24.17 7.03
C LEU A 479 -2.67 22.76 6.66
N GLY A 480 -1.79 21.99 6.02
CA GLY A 480 -2.01 20.57 5.75
C GLY A 480 -2.34 19.78 7.01
N ALA A 481 -3.05 18.66 6.82
CA ALA A 481 -3.57 17.78 7.87
C ALA A 481 -4.62 18.41 8.81
N ASN A 482 -4.94 19.70 8.67
CA ASN A 482 -6.19 20.24 9.23
C ASN A 482 -7.37 19.90 8.30
N PRO A 483 -8.57 19.68 8.87
CA PRO A 483 -8.91 19.80 10.30
C PRO A 483 -8.60 18.55 11.15
N GLU A 484 -8.09 17.46 10.59
CA GLU A 484 -7.89 16.18 11.27
C GLU A 484 -6.92 16.28 12.47
N GLU A 485 -5.78 16.94 12.33
CA GLU A 485 -4.81 17.11 13.43
C GLU A 485 -5.36 18.00 14.54
N TYR A 486 -6.09 19.06 14.20
CA TYR A 486 -6.83 19.83 15.21
C TYR A 486 -7.79 18.94 16.00
N ARG A 487 -8.63 18.16 15.31
CA ARG A 487 -9.60 17.26 15.98
C ARG A 487 -8.91 16.24 16.88
N ARG A 488 -7.83 15.62 16.40
CA ARG A 488 -7.01 14.69 17.20
C ARG A 488 -6.47 15.37 18.45
N SER A 489 -5.94 16.57 18.30
CA SER A 489 -5.38 17.35 19.40
C SER A 489 -6.43 17.72 20.45
N VAL A 490 -7.64 18.12 20.04
CA VAL A 490 -8.75 18.33 20.98
C VAL A 490 -9.05 17.03 21.73
N ILE A 491 -9.27 15.92 21.03
CA ILE A 491 -9.64 14.64 21.64
C ILE A 491 -8.62 14.17 22.68
N GLN A 492 -7.32 14.27 22.34
CA GLN A 492 -6.24 13.77 23.19
C GLN A 492 -5.95 14.70 24.38
N ARG A 493 -6.05 16.02 24.18
CA ARG A 493 -5.55 16.99 25.16
C ARG A 493 -6.64 17.65 26.01
N TRP A 494 -7.91 17.56 25.61
CA TRP A 494 -9.01 18.27 26.29
C TRP A 494 -9.06 18.01 27.79
N ARG A 495 -8.85 16.76 28.23
CA ARG A 495 -8.85 16.38 29.64
C ARG A 495 -7.79 17.12 30.47
N ASP A 496 -6.66 17.49 29.89
CA ASP A 496 -5.63 18.27 30.57
C ASP A 496 -6.08 19.71 30.84
N TYR A 497 -6.89 20.28 29.97
CA TYR A 497 -7.44 21.63 30.13
C TYR A 497 -8.60 21.61 31.13
N GLU A 498 -9.51 20.63 31.02
CA GLU A 498 -10.60 20.46 32.00
C GLU A 498 -10.07 20.31 33.43
N ARG A 499 -9.09 19.43 33.65
CA ARG A 499 -8.50 19.23 34.98
C ARG A 499 -7.83 20.47 35.55
N ARG A 500 -7.29 21.34 34.70
CA ARG A 500 -6.64 22.59 35.11
C ARG A 500 -7.64 23.69 35.44
N THR A 501 -8.77 23.72 34.74
CA THR A 501 -9.81 24.75 34.91
C THR A 501 -10.81 24.41 36.01
N LEU A 502 -11.20 23.13 36.13
CA LEU A 502 -12.23 22.70 37.08
C LEU A 502 -11.65 22.53 38.49
N PRO A 503 -12.27 23.11 39.53
CA PRO A 503 -11.79 22.97 40.90
C PRO A 503 -11.97 21.54 41.42
N LEU A 504 -11.00 21.04 42.20
CA LEU A 504 -11.14 19.78 42.92
C LEU A 504 -12.11 19.98 44.10
N LEU A 505 -13.28 19.32 44.04
CA LEU A 505 -14.31 19.45 45.09
C LEU A 505 -14.20 18.40 46.20
N SER A 506 -13.41 17.34 46.00
CA SER A 506 -13.23 16.27 46.98
C SER A 506 -12.08 16.58 47.95
N SER A 507 -12.33 16.43 49.26
CA SER A 507 -11.28 16.27 50.28
C SER A 507 -11.09 14.79 50.59
N VAL A 508 -9.85 14.31 50.64
CA VAL A 508 -9.55 12.98 51.22
C VAL A 508 -9.72 13.12 52.74
N GLY A 509 -10.78 12.51 53.28
CA GLY A 509 -11.07 12.44 54.71
C GLY A 509 -10.47 11.22 55.37
#